data_AF-A0A938U0I8-F1
#
_entry.id   AF-A0A938U0I8-F1
#
_cell.length_a   1.000
_cell.length_b   1.000
_cell.length_c   1.000
_cell.angle_alpha   90.00
_cell.angle_beta   90.00
_cell.angle_gamma   90.00
#
_symmetry.space_group_name_H-M   'P 1'
#
loop_
_entity.id
_entity.type
_entity.pdbx_description
1 polymer ?
#
loop_
_entity_poly.entity_id
_entity_poly.type
_entity_poly.pdbx_seq_one_letter_code
_entity_poly.pdbx_strand_id
1 'polypeptide(L)' 'MKLKVVLEPSDEGGFTVYVPSLPGCISEGDTREEALANIREAIDLYLEEEEPLPLPEKAQIVELVL' A
#
# COMPACT_ATOMS: atom_id res chain seq x y z
N MET A 1 5.55 -3.56 -12.14
CA MET A 1 6.25 -2.67 -11.20
C MET A 1 7.17 -3.49 -10.30
N LYS A 2 8.27 -2.92 -9.77
CA LYS A 2 9.10 -3.57 -8.74
C LYS A 2 9.07 -2.71 -7.48
N LEU A 3 8.57 -3.28 -6.39
CA LEU A 3 8.50 -2.63 -5.08
C LEU A 3 9.40 -3.36 -4.09
N LYS A 4 10.01 -2.60 -3.18
CA LYS A 4 10.70 -3.16 -2.01
C LYS A 4 9.68 -3.27 -0.89
N VAL A 5 9.67 -4.40 -0.21
CA VAL A 5 8.85 -4.62 0.98
C VAL A 5 9.77 -4.91 2.16
N VAL A 6 9.33 -4.52 3.35
CA VAL A 6 9.93 -4.90 4.61
C VAL A 6 9.06 -5.97 5.23
N LEU A 7 9.67 -7.07 5.65
CA LEU A 7 9.01 -8.22 6.26
C LEU A 7 9.59 -8.42 7.66
N GLU A 8 8.75 -8.25 8.67
CA GLU A 8 9.13 -8.28 10.09
C GLU A 8 8.43 -9.46 10.76
N PRO A 9 9.18 -10.39 11.40
CA PRO A 9 8.56 -11.43 12.22
C PRO A 9 7.84 -10.81 13.42
N SER A 10 6.68 -11.34 13.78
CA SER A 10 5.93 -10.94 14.98
C SER A 10 6.29 -11.81 16.19
N ASP A 11 6.27 -11.23 17.39
CA ASP A 11 6.53 -11.92 18.66
C ASP A 11 5.48 -13.01 18.95
N GLU A 12 4.27 -12.87 18.43
CA GLU A 12 3.17 -13.84 18.57
C GLU A 12 3.20 -14.95 17.50
N GLY A 13 4.18 -14.89 16.58
CA GLY A 13 4.25 -15.73 15.39
C GLY A 13 3.75 -15.01 14.13
N GLY A 14 4.08 -15.55 12.95
CA GLY A 14 3.75 -14.93 11.67
C GLY A 14 4.65 -13.73 11.33
N PHE A 15 4.16 -12.90 10.40
CA PHE A 15 4.89 -11.77 9.85
C PHE A 15 3.97 -10.57 9.59
N THR A 16 4.47 -9.39 9.92
CA THR A 16 3.96 -8.11 9.39
C THR A 16 4.78 -7.72 8.17
N VAL A 17 4.15 -7.11 7.17
CA VAL A 17 4.81 -6.69 5.94
C VAL A 17 4.29 -5.34 5.48
N TYR A 18 5.18 -4.48 4.98
CA TYR A 18 4.80 -3.15 4.50
C TYR A 18 5.70 -2.65 3.36
N VAL A 19 5.21 -1.66 2.62
CA VAL A 19 5.91 -1.05 1.48
C VAL A 19 6.39 0.35 1.85
N PRO A 20 7.70 0.59 2.08
CA PRO A 20 8.18 1.91 2.50
C PRO A 20 7.86 3.06 1.53
N SER A 21 7.69 2.74 0.24
CA SER A 21 7.33 3.72 -0.78
C SER A 21 5.82 3.97 -0.93
N LEU A 22 4.96 3.20 -0.25
CA LEU A 22 3.50 3.37 -0.26
C LEU A 22 3.01 3.52 1.20
N PRO A 23 3.08 4.74 1.77
CA PRO A 23 2.69 4.96 3.16
C PRO A 23 1.28 4.45 3.45
N GLY A 24 1.15 3.64 4.50
CA GLY A 24 -0.12 3.01 4.90
C GLY A 24 -0.42 1.67 4.23
N CYS A 25 0.36 1.23 3.23
CA CYS A 25 0.23 -0.09 2.63
C CYS A 25 0.94 -1.14 3.50
N ILE A 26 0.17 -1.82 4.34
CA ILE A 26 0.61 -2.80 5.35
C ILE A 26 -0.30 -4.03 5.26
N SER A 27 0.26 -5.20 5.54
CA SER A 27 -0.48 -6.45 5.68
C SER A 27 0.23 -7.41 6.64
N GLU A 28 -0.34 -8.59 6.86
CA GLU A 28 0.19 -9.62 7.76
C GLU A 28 -0.15 -11.03 7.25
N GLY A 29 0.49 -12.04 7.81
CA GLY A 29 0.18 -13.46 7.55
C GLY A 29 0.92 -14.40 8.49
N ASP A 30 0.37 -15.60 8.70
CA ASP A 30 0.94 -16.62 9.60
C ASP A 30 2.23 -17.21 9.04
N THR A 31 2.40 -17.13 7.71
CA THR A 31 3.59 -17.57 7.00
C THR A 31 4.19 -16.44 6.16
N ARG A 32 5.47 -16.60 5.81
CA ARG A 32 6.15 -15.66 4.91
C ARG A 32 5.45 -15.57 3.56
N GLU A 33 5.02 -16.70 3.02
CA GLU A 33 4.35 -16.80 1.73
C GLU A 33 2.99 -16.10 1.75
N GLU A 34 2.23 -16.28 2.83
CA GLU A 34 0.94 -15.63 3.04
C GLU A 34 1.09 -14.11 3.19
N ALA A 35 1.98 -13.63 4.05
CA ALA A 35 2.22 -12.20 4.19
C ALA A 35 2.59 -11.55 2.84
N LEU A 36 3.44 -12.21 2.05
CA LEU A 36 3.82 -11.74 0.72
C LEU A 36 2.67 -11.78 -0.30
N ALA A 37 1.74 -12.73 -0.19
CA ALA A 37 0.52 -12.75 -0.99
C ALA A 37 -0.41 -11.60 -0.60
N ASN A 38 -0.65 -11.42 0.70
CA ASN A 38 -1.58 -10.41 1.22
C ASN A 38 -1.09 -8.98 0.94
N ILE A 39 0.21 -8.70 1.07
CA ILE A 39 0.74 -7.37 0.71
C ILE A 39 0.60 -7.07 -0.78
N ARG A 40 0.59 -8.10 -1.64
CA ARG A 40 0.40 -7.92 -3.07
C ARG A 40 -1.01 -7.42 -3.37
N GLU A 41 -2.02 -8.02 -2.73
CA GLU A 41 -3.39 -7.56 -2.83
C GLU A 41 -3.55 -6.14 -2.28
N ALA A 42 -2.92 -5.84 -1.14
CA ALA A 42 -2.93 -4.49 -0.57
C ALA A 42 -2.26 -3.45 -1.49
N ILE A 43 -1.20 -3.82 -2.22
CA ILE A 43 -0.58 -2.97 -3.24
C ILE A 43 -1.51 -2.74 -4.41
N ASP A 44 -2.17 -3.79 -4.91
CA ASP A 44 -3.09 -3.69 -6.03
C ASP A 44 -4.24 -2.72 -5.67
N LEU A 45 -4.83 -2.87 -4.49
CA LEU A 45 -5.86 -1.96 -3.97
C LEU A 45 -5.34 -0.52 -3.75
N TYR A 46 -4.12 -0.35 -3.25
CA TYR A 46 -3.53 0.98 -3.04
C TYR A 46 -3.33 1.76 -4.35
N LEU A 47 -3.08 1.04 -5.44
CA LEU A 47 -2.80 1.61 -6.75
C LEU A 47 -4.03 1.67 -7.66
N GLU A 48 -5.17 1.13 -7.21
CA GLU A 48 -6.43 1.33 -7.90
C GLU A 48 -6.76 2.83 -7.96
N GLU A 49 -7.25 3.29 -9.12
CA GLU A 49 -7.63 4.68 -9.30
C GLU A 49 -8.87 4.97 -8.44
N GLU A 50 -8.76 5.90 -7.50
CA GLU A 50 -9.94 6.44 -6.82
C GLU A 50 -10.79 7.23 -7.82
N GLU A 51 -12.12 7.16 -7.67
CA GLU A 51 -12.98 8.07 -8.40
C GLU A 51 -12.64 9.51 -8.03
N PRO A 52 -12.56 10.42 -9.02
CA PRO A 52 -12.25 11.81 -8.75
C PRO A 52 -13.29 12.38 -7.78
N LEU A 53 -12.81 12.91 -6.65
CA LEU A 53 -13.66 13.60 -5.69
C LEU A 53 -14.46 14.69 -6.41
N PRO A 54 -15.74 14.91 -6.06
CA PRO A 54 -16.53 15.99 -6.63
C PRO A 54 -15.86 17.32 -6.29
N LEU A 55 -15.27 17.95 -7.30
CA LEU A 55 -14.62 19.24 -7.15
C LEU A 55 -15.67 20.36 -7.21
N PRO A 56 -15.55 21.39 -6.36
CA PRO A 56 -16.30 22.62 -6.54
C PRO A 56 -16.10 23.17 -7.95
N GLU A 57 -17.12 23.79 -8.53
CA GLU A 57 -17.17 24.26 -9.93
C GLU A 57 -16.00 25.18 -10.35
N LYS A 58 -15.33 25.81 -9.38
CA LYS A 58 -14.22 26.76 -9.59
C LYS A 58 -12.86 26.24 -9.10
N ALA A 59 -12.79 25.00 -8.60
CA ALA A 59 -11.54 24.42 -8.13
C ALA A 59 -10.66 24.01 -9.32
N GLN A 60 -9.34 24.02 -9.11
CA GLN A 60 -8.34 23.61 -10.10
C GLN A 60 -7.43 22.56 -9.49
N ILE A 61 -7.23 21.45 -10.21
CA ILE A 61 -6.14 20.52 -9.91
C ILE A 61 -4.87 21.14 -10.51
N VAL A 62 -3.84 21.32 -9.69
CA VAL A 62 -2.54 21.82 -10.11
C VAL A 62 -1.48 20.83 -9.69
N GLU A 63 -0.69 20.37 -10.65
CA GLU A 63 0.48 19.52 -10.38
C GLU A 63 1.65 20.42 -9.97
N LEU A 64 2.21 20.18 -8.79
CA LEU A 64 3.39 20.88 -8.29
C LEU A 64 4.58 19.93 -8.33
N VAL A 65 5.63 20.35 -9.03
CA VAL A 65 6.94 19.70 -9.02
C VAL A 65 7.84 20.52 -8.10
N LEU A 66 8.34 19.89 -7.03
CA LEU A 66 9.23 20.52 -6.04
C LEU A 66 10.69 20.53 -6.50
#